data_AF-A0A0G0GL57-F1
#
_entry.id   AF-A0A0G0GL57-F1
#
_cell.length_a   1.000
_cell.length_b   1.000
_cell.length_c   1.000
_cell.angle_alpha   90.00
_cell.angle_beta   90.00
_cell.angle_gamma   90.00
#
_symmetry.space_group_name_H-M   'P 1'
#
loop_
_entity.id
_entity.type
_entity.pdbx_description
1 polymer ?
#
loop_
_entity_poly.entity_id
_entity_poly.type
_entity_poly.pdbx_seq_one_letter_code
_entity_poly.pdbx_strand_id
1 'polypeptide(L)'
;MREVLSLSLQPEIVQTIKNKAKLKGFASVSGYVQYLTELDDDLISVEELLADVKQAQEEYKRGEYFEADSLIDLLQKYGDK
;
A
#
# COMPACT_ATOMS: atom_id res chain seq x y z
N MET A 1 24.76 7.41 15.79
CA MET A 1 25.46 6.10 15.76
C MET A 1 24.67 5.17 14.86
N ARG A 2 25.32 4.25 14.15
CA ARG A 2 24.60 3.24 13.35
C ARG A 2 24.54 1.94 14.14
N GLU A 3 23.36 1.34 14.20
CA GLU A 3 23.18 0.01 14.76
C GLU A 3 23.16 -1.03 13.63
N VAL A 4 23.65 -2.23 13.92
CA VAL A 4 23.71 -3.32 12.93
C VAL A 4 22.69 -4.38 13.31
N LEU A 5 21.72 -4.61 12.42
CA LEU A 5 20.79 -5.72 12.51
C LEU A 5 21.38 -6.94 11.81
N SER A 6 21.51 -8.06 12.54
CA SER A 6 21.93 -9.34 11.97
C SER A 6 20.80 -10.36 12.10
N LEU A 7 20.43 -10.99 10.99
CA LEU A 7 19.32 -11.95 10.90
C LEU A 7 19.86 -13.29 10.39
N SER A 8 19.50 -14.37 11.10
CA SER A 8 19.76 -15.74 10.63
C SER A 8 18.56 -16.22 9.82
N LEU A 9 18.78 -16.46 8.52
CA LEU A 9 17.74 -16.85 7.57
C LEU A 9 18.24 -18.00 6.71
N GLN A 10 17.30 -18.79 6.18
CA GLN A 10 17.63 -19.84 5.19
C GLN A 10 18.26 -19.20 3.93
N PRO A 11 19.27 -19.85 3.31
CA PRO A 11 19.97 -19.29 2.14
C PRO A 11 19.05 -18.88 0.99
N GLU A 12 17.98 -19.65 0.76
CA GLU A 12 16.99 -19.40 -0.28
C GLU A 12 16.28 -18.07 -0.04
N ILE A 13 15.89 -17.79 1.21
CA ILE A 13 15.23 -16.55 1.61
C ILE A 13 16.18 -15.37 1.42
N VAL A 14 17.45 -15.51 1.83
CA VAL A 14 18.47 -14.45 1.63
C VAL A 14 18.62 -14.12 0.14
N GLN A 15 18.64 -15.14 -0.72
CA GLN A 15 18.74 -14.93 -2.16
C GLN A 15 17.50 -14.25 -2.73
N THR A 16 16.30 -14.66 -2.29
CA THR A 16 15.05 -14.01 -2.68
C THR A 16 15.03 -12.53 -2.29
N ILE A 17 15.43 -12.18 -1.08
CA ILE A 17 15.48 -10.79 -0.60
C ILE A 17 16.42 -9.95 -1.48
N LYS A 18 17.64 -10.45 -1.74
CA LYS A 18 18.62 -9.77 -2.61
C LYS A 18 18.08 -9.56 -4.03
N ASN A 19 17.44 -10.58 -4.61
CA ASN A 19 16.87 -10.50 -5.94
C ASN A 19 15.73 -9.48 -6.00
N LYS A 20 14.82 -9.49 -5.00
CA LYS A 20 13.71 -8.52 -4.92
C LYS A 20 14.21 -7.09 -4.75
N ALA A 21 15.20 -6.87 -3.89
CA ALA A 21 15.82 -5.55 -3.70
C ALA A 21 16.37 -5.01 -5.02
N LYS A 22 17.14 -5.82 -5.76
CA LYS A 22 17.70 -5.44 -7.06
C LYS A 22 16.61 -5.18 -8.10
N LEU A 23 15.63 -6.08 -8.22
CA LEU A 23 14.56 -5.99 -9.21
C LEU A 23 13.69 -4.74 -9.00
N LYS A 24 13.49 -4.34 -7.75
CA LYS A 24 12.76 -3.12 -7.38
C LYS A 24 13.64 -1.86 -7.38
N GLY A 25 14.91 -1.95 -7.81
CA GLY A 25 15.80 -0.79 -8.01
C GLY A 25 16.47 -0.27 -6.74
N PHE A 26 16.48 -1.02 -5.64
CA PHE A 26 17.13 -0.59 -4.40
C PHE A 26 18.65 -0.74 -4.47
N ALA A 27 19.37 0.28 -4.01
CA ALA A 27 20.83 0.28 -3.95
C ALA A 27 21.41 -0.72 -2.94
N SER A 28 20.63 -1.12 -1.93
CA SER A 28 21.04 -2.10 -0.93
C SER A 28 19.84 -2.88 -0.38
N VAL A 29 20.13 -4.04 0.21
CA VAL A 29 19.13 -4.83 0.95
C VAL A 29 18.61 -4.04 2.16
N SER A 30 19.46 -3.28 2.85
CA SER A 30 19.02 -2.47 4.00
C SER A 30 18.00 -1.41 3.59
N GLY A 31 18.20 -0.74 2.45
CA GLY A 31 17.23 0.25 1.95
C GLY A 31 15.92 -0.42 1.52
N TYR A 32 15.98 -1.61 0.94
CA TYR A 32 14.77 -2.38 0.64
C TYR A 32 14.01 -2.79 1.90
N VAL A 33 14.69 -3.24 2.95
CA VAL A 33 14.06 -3.61 4.23
C VAL A 33 13.46 -2.39 4.92
N GLN A 34 14.16 -1.24 4.94
CA GLN A 34 13.63 0.00 5.50
C GLN A 34 12.32 0.41 4.83
N TYR A 35 12.29 0.40 3.49
CA TYR A 35 11.07 0.68 2.73
C TYR A 35 9.93 -0.27 3.08
N LEU A 36 10.20 -1.57 3.25
CA LEU A 36 9.17 -2.53 3.64
C LEU A 36 8.63 -2.27 5.05
N THR A 37 9.48 -1.86 5.98
CA THR A 37 9.05 -1.49 7.34
C THR A 37 8.20 -0.23 7.33
N GLU A 38 8.61 0.79 6.57
CA GLU A 38 7.80 2.01 6.40
C GLU A 38 6.45 1.74 5.73
N LEU A 39 6.42 0.82 4.76
CA LEU A 39 5.17 0.39 4.13
C LEU A 39 4.25 -0.29 5.13
N ASP A 40 4.76 -1.13 6.03
CA ASP A 40 3.95 -1.82 7.05
C ASP A 40 3.24 -0.81 7.96
N ASP A 41 3.87 0.34 8.23
CA ASP A 41 3.27 1.43 9.01
C ASP A 41 2.21 2.23 8.21
N ASP A 42 2.27 2.19 6.87
CA ASP A 42 1.35 2.89 5.95
C ASP A 42 0.20 1.99 5.46
N LEU A 43 0.13 0.73 5.93
CA LEU A 43 -0.99 -0.14 5.64
C LEU A 43 -2.20 0.28 6.48
N ILE A 44 -3.28 0.67 5.80
CA ILE A 44 -4.63 0.78 6.36
C ILE A 44 -4.95 -0.48 7.18
N SER A 45 -5.41 -0.29 8.42
CA SER A 45 -5.80 -1.41 9.27
C SER A 45 -7.00 -2.16 8.68
N VAL A 46 -7.09 -3.45 8.96
CA VAL A 46 -8.21 -4.28 8.48
C VAL A 46 -9.53 -3.74 9.03
N GLU A 47 -9.51 -3.22 10.24
CA GLU A 47 -10.65 -2.62 10.91
C GLU A 47 -11.13 -1.34 10.21
N GLU A 48 -10.23 -0.44 9.84
CA GLU A 48 -10.54 0.77 9.08
C GLU A 48 -11.08 0.41 7.69
N LEU A 49 -10.45 -0.53 6.99
CA LEU A 49 -10.94 -0.99 5.69
C LEU A 49 -12.36 -1.55 5.77
N LEU A 50 -12.65 -2.35 6.81
CA LEU A 50 -13.99 -2.89 7.04
C LEU A 50 -15.00 -1.80 7.41
N ALA A 51 -14.58 -0.77 8.13
CA ALA A 51 -15.43 0.38 8.46
C ALA A 51 -15.80 1.16 7.18
N ASP A 52 -14.80 1.47 6.34
CA ASP A 52 -14.99 2.19 5.08
C ASP A 52 -15.93 1.43 4.13
N VAL A 53 -15.75 0.11 4.01
CA VAL A 53 -16.62 -0.73 3.17
C VAL A 53 -18.07 -0.72 3.67
N LYS A 54 -18.27 -0.82 5.00
CA LYS A 54 -19.63 -0.76 5.57
C LYS A 54 -20.27 0.60 5.35
N GLN A 55 -19.51 1.67 5.56
CA GLN A 55 -19.98 3.02 5.33
C GLN A 55 -20.37 3.23 3.86
N ALA A 56 -19.53 2.82 2.91
CA ALA A 56 -19.83 2.92 1.48
C ALA A 56 -21.10 2.13 1.09
N GLN A 57 -21.33 0.96 1.70
CA GLN A 57 -22.56 0.20 1.50
C GLN A 57 -23.80 0.92 2.05
N GLU A 58 -23.69 1.60 3.19
CA GLU A 58 -24.77 2.38 3.76
C GLU A 58 -25.08 3.63 2.92
N GLU A 59 -24.05 4.36 2.50
CA GLU A 59 -24.16 5.51 1.59
C GLU A 59 -24.86 5.11 0.28
N TYR A 60 -24.44 3.98 -0.32
CA TYR A 60 -25.09 3.44 -1.50
C TYR A 60 -26.58 3.14 -1.28
N LYS A 61 -26.92 2.47 -0.16
CA LYS A 61 -28.32 2.18 0.21
C LYS A 61 -29.15 3.45 0.45
N ARG A 62 -28.53 4.51 0.96
CA ARG A 62 -29.18 5.82 1.17
C ARG A 62 -29.31 6.63 -0.12
N GLY A 63 -28.74 6.17 -1.24
CA GLY A 63 -28.71 6.93 -2.48
C GLY A 63 -27.67 8.05 -2.49
N GLU A 64 -26.73 8.04 -1.54
CA GLU A 64 -25.63 9.01 -1.43
C GLU A 64 -24.48 8.63 -2.36
N TYR A 65 -24.80 8.40 -3.63
CA TYR A 65 -23.84 8.07 -4.67
C TYR A 65 -23.98 9.03 -5.85
N PHE A 66 -22.91 9.08 -6.66
CA PHE A 66 -22.92 9.83 -7.91
C PHE A 66 -23.09 8.86 -9.06
N GLU A 67 -24.22 8.96 -9.75
CA GLU A 67 -24.41 8.28 -11.02
C GLU A 67 -23.73 9.10 -12.11
N ALA A 68 -22.71 8.52 -12.72
CA ALA A 68 -21.96 9.13 -13.82
C ALA A 68 -22.31 8.40 -15.11
N ASP A 69 -22.76 9.14 -16.12
CA ASP A 69 -23.06 8.58 -17.45
C ASP A 69 -21.77 8.20 -18.20
N SER A 70 -20.65 8.84 -17.83
CA SER A 70 -19.35 8.61 -18.43
C SER A 70 -18.19 8.84 -17.46
N LEU A 71 -17.02 8.34 -17.84
CA LEU A 71 -15.76 8.64 -17.16
C LEU A 71 -15.41 10.13 -17.17
N ILE A 72 -15.90 10.88 -18.17
CA ILE A 72 -15.67 12.33 -18.26
C ILE A 72 -16.40 13.06 -17.13
N ASP A 73 -17.61 12.61 -16.77
CA ASP A 73 -18.39 13.22 -15.68
C ASP A 73 -17.73 13.02 -14.32
N LEU A 74 -17.08 11.87 -14.13
CA LEU A 74 -16.25 11.61 -12.94
C LEU A 74 -15.04 12.55 -12.89
N LEU A 75 -14.34 12.75 -14.01
CA LEU A 75 -13.19 13.65 -14.10
C LEU A 75 -13.58 15.11 -13.91
N GLN A 76 -14.73 15.54 -14.41
CA GLN A 76 -15.22 16.90 -14.17
C GLN A 76 -15.60 17.14 -12.71
N LYS A 77 -16.12 16.11 -12.03
CA LYS A 77 -16.55 16.23 -10.63
C LYS A 77 -15.38 16.18 -9.63
N TYR A 78 -14.33 15.41 -9.92
CA TYR A 78 -13.26 15.11 -8.96
C TYR A 78 -11.83 15.34 -9.50
N GLY A 79 -11.66 15.68 -10.78
CA GLY A 79 -10.36 15.83 -11.44
C GLY A 79 -9.71 17.21 -11.30
N ASP A 80 -10.40 18.21 -10.76
CA ASP A 80 -9.79 19.50 -10.43
C ASP A 80 -9.17 19.48 -9.02
N LYS A 81 -7.99 18.87 -8.93
CA LYS A 81 -6.94 19.16 -7.95
C LYS A 81 -5.56 19.04 -8.59
#